data_AF-A0A956BFG9-F1
#
_entry.id   AF-A0A956BFG9-F1
#
_cell.length_a   1.000
_cell.length_b   1.000
_cell.length_c   1.000
_cell.angle_alpha   90.00
_cell.angle_beta   90.00
_cell.angle_gamma   90.00
#
_symmetry.space_group_name_H-M   'P 1'
#
loop_
_entity.id
_entity.type
_entity.pdbx_description
1 polymer ?
#
loop_
_entity_poly.entity_id
_entity_poly.type
_entity_poly.pdbx_seq_one_letter_code
_entity_poly.pdbx_strand_id
1 'polypeptide(L)'
;VHKIVDMKPPGSGEVERNHFENLALLGDRDELKFVLAGREDYEWSLALMSANPIWNTVRAVTFSPVHGLLDPAELSAWLIEDRVPARLGLQLHKAIWPEAMMGV
;
A
#
# COMPACT_ATOMS: atom_id res chain seq x y z
N VAL A 1 5.31 -19.20 8.81
CA VAL A 1 4.56 -18.55 7.71
C VAL A 1 4.90 -17.07 7.72
N HIS A 2 5.00 -16.44 6.55
CA HIS A 2 5.24 -15.00 6.38
C HIS A 2 4.06 -14.44 5.58
N LYS A 3 3.39 -13.39 6.09
CA LYS A 3 2.19 -12.81 5.49
C LYS A 3 2.49 -11.43 4.93
N ILE A 4 1.89 -11.12 3.78
CA ILE A 4 1.83 -9.77 3.25
C ILE A 4 0.34 -9.45 3.09
N VAL A 5 -0.17 -8.54 3.91
CA VAL A 5 -1.58 -8.14 3.87
C VAL A 5 -1.72 -6.92 2.98
N ASP A 6 -2.65 -6.99 2.03
CA ASP A 6 -2.98 -5.91 1.10
C ASP A 6 -4.24 -5.18 1.60
N MET A 7 -4.07 -4.01 2.20
CA MET A 7 -5.17 -3.16 2.61
C MET A 7 -5.72 -2.41 1.41
N LYS A 8 -7.05 -2.36 1.32
CA LYS A 8 -7.79 -1.75 0.20
C LYS A 8 -8.24 -0.33 0.56
N PRO A 9 -7.63 0.73 0.01
CA PRO A 9 -8.10 2.09 0.20
C PRO A 9 -9.42 2.36 -0.56
N PRO A 10 -10.10 3.49 -0.30
CA PRO A 10 -11.36 3.86 -0.97
C PRO A 10 -11.32 3.81 -2.50
N GLY A 11 -10.24 4.30 -3.12
CA GLY A 11 -10.04 4.33 -4.56
C GLY A 11 -10.01 2.95 -5.23
N SER A 12 -9.89 1.87 -4.44
CA SER A 12 -10.03 0.50 -4.97
C SER A 12 -11.48 0.05 -5.15
N GLY A 13 -12.46 0.77 -4.60
CA GLY A 13 -13.88 0.37 -4.54
C GLY A 13 -14.17 -0.82 -3.62
N GLU A 14 -13.19 -1.28 -2.83
CA GLU A 14 -13.27 -2.52 -2.03
C GLU A 14 -12.96 -2.26 -0.54
N VAL A 15 -13.05 -1.01 -0.09
CA VAL A 15 -12.72 -0.61 1.29
C VAL A 15 -13.56 -1.37 2.33
N GLU A 16 -14.83 -1.63 2.03
CA GLU A 16 -15.77 -2.38 2.88
C GLU A 16 -15.46 -3.88 2.94
N ARG A 17 -14.60 -4.40 2.05
CA ARG A 17 -14.16 -5.81 2.06
C ARG A 17 -12.90 -6.03 2.88
N ASN A 18 -12.31 -4.97 3.45
CA ASN A 18 -11.21 -5.13 4.38
C ASN A 18 -11.67 -5.83 5.66
N HIS A 19 -10.96 -6.88 6.04
CA HIS A 19 -11.16 -7.53 7.33
C HIS A 19 -10.19 -6.94 8.36
N PHE A 20 -10.54 -5.78 8.92
CA PHE A 20 -9.64 -4.98 9.78
C PHE A 20 -9.10 -5.73 11.01
N GLU A 21 -9.83 -6.70 11.54
CA GLU A 21 -9.37 -7.55 12.65
C GLU A 21 -8.06 -8.28 12.33
N ASN A 22 -7.74 -8.50 11.04
CA ASN A 22 -6.49 -9.12 10.62
C ASN A 22 -5.26 -8.29 11.01
N LEU A 23 -5.41 -6.98 11.21
CA LEU A 23 -4.30 -6.11 11.62
C LEU A 23 -3.74 -6.51 12.99
N ALA A 24 -4.59 -7.04 13.89
CA ALA A 24 -4.16 -7.54 15.20
C ALA A 24 -3.42 -8.89 15.12
N LEU A 25 -3.46 -9.57 13.97
CA LEU A 25 -2.81 -10.88 13.75
C LEU A 25 -1.43 -10.75 13.08
N LEU A 26 -0.99 -9.53 12.80
CA LEU A 26 0.29 -9.23 12.19
C LEU A 26 1.40 -9.20 13.25
N GLY A 27 2.57 -9.72 12.90
CA GLY A 27 3.77 -9.66 13.72
C GLY A 27 4.97 -9.04 13.01
N ASP A 28 6.11 -9.05 13.71
CA ASP A 28 7.39 -8.47 13.32
C ASP A 28 8.00 -9.00 12.02
N ARG A 29 7.49 -10.13 11.52
CA ARG A 29 7.91 -10.74 10.25
C ARG A 29 7.00 -10.40 9.09
N ASP A 30 5.77 -9.97 9.36
CA ASP A 30 4.74 -9.72 8.37
C ASP A 30 4.86 -8.31 7.78
N GLU A 31 4.18 -8.08 6.67
CA GLU A 31 4.18 -6.80 5.96
C GLU A 31 2.77 -6.33 5.67
N LEU A 32 2.62 -5.00 5.61
CA LEU A 32 1.39 -4.35 5.17
C LEU A 32 1.65 -3.62 3.86
N LYS A 33 0.74 -3.75 2.91
CA LYS A 33 0.83 -3.12 1.59
C LYS A 33 -0.45 -2.35 1.30
N PHE A 34 -0.30 -1.20 0.67
CA PHE A 34 -1.37 -0.39 0.14
C PHE A 34 -1.08 -0.11 -1.34
N VAL A 35 -2.10 -0.18 -2.18
CA VAL A 35 -2.02 0.25 -3.58
C VAL A 35 -2.94 1.45 -3.75
N LEU A 36 -2.36 2.62 -3.99
CA LEU A 36 -3.00 3.93 -3.88
C LEU A 36 -3.31 4.48 -5.27
N ALA A 37 -4.57 4.87 -5.51
CA ALA A 37 -5.02 5.50 -6.75
C ALA A 37 -4.82 7.02 -6.76
N GLY A 38 -4.57 7.65 -5.60
CA GLY A 38 -4.37 9.09 -5.49
C GLY A 38 -4.20 9.58 -4.07
N ARG A 39 -4.38 10.90 -3.88
CA ARG A 39 -4.16 11.58 -2.60
C ARG A 39 -5.12 11.13 -1.49
N GLU A 40 -6.39 10.91 -1.84
CA GLU A 40 -7.40 10.45 -0.86
C GLU A 40 -7.03 9.08 -0.26
N ASP A 41 -6.53 8.16 -1.09
CA ASP A 41 -6.07 6.84 -0.63
C ASP A 41 -4.85 6.94 0.28
N TYR A 42 -3.93 7.85 -0.05
CA TYR A 42 -2.74 8.12 0.73
C TYR A 42 -3.11 8.64 2.13
N GLU A 43 -3.95 9.66 2.21
CA GLU A 43 -4.41 10.25 3.46
C GLU A 43 -5.22 9.26 4.31
N TRP A 44 -6.10 8.49 3.67
CA TRP A 44 -6.82 7.40 4.34
C TRP A 44 -5.87 6.37 4.94
N SER A 45 -4.83 5.98 4.20
CA SER A 45 -3.84 4.99 4.65
C SER A 45 -3.05 5.51 5.84
N LEU A 46 -2.65 6.80 5.85
CA LEU A 46 -2.00 7.42 6.99
C LEU A 46 -2.93 7.50 8.21
N ALA A 47 -4.21 7.82 8.01
CA ALA A 47 -5.20 7.87 9.09
C ALA A 47 -5.40 6.48 9.72
N LEU A 48 -5.55 5.43 8.90
CA LEU A 48 -5.65 4.04 9.38
C LEU A 48 -4.42 3.65 10.21
N MET A 49 -3.23 3.96 9.70
CA MET A 49 -1.96 3.66 10.36
C MET A 49 -1.69 4.53 11.60
N SER A 50 -2.35 5.67 11.73
CA SER A 50 -2.28 6.49 12.95
C SER A 50 -3.23 5.99 14.02
N ALA A 51 -4.41 5.50 13.61
CA ALA A 51 -5.41 4.93 14.52
C ALA A 51 -4.98 3.56 15.09
N ASN A 52 -4.05 2.87 14.43
CA ASN A 52 -3.55 1.55 14.83
C ASN A 52 -2.03 1.59 14.97
N PRO A 53 -1.42 1.17 16.10
CA PRO A 53 0.03 1.25 16.33
C PRO A 53 0.83 0.19 15.55
N ILE A 54 0.65 0.13 14.22
CA ILE A 54 1.17 -0.93 13.35
C ILE A 54 2.56 -0.62 12.82
N TRP A 55 2.94 0.66 12.70
CA TRP A 55 4.25 1.08 12.18
C TRP A 55 5.43 0.36 12.84
N ASN A 56 5.32 0.07 14.14
CA ASN A 56 6.37 -0.60 14.93
C ASN A 56 6.09 -2.10 15.16
N THR A 57 4.99 -2.62 14.61
CA THR A 57 4.56 -4.01 14.78
C THR A 57 5.00 -4.88 13.60
N VAL A 58 4.90 -4.36 12.37
CA VAL A 58 5.23 -5.10 11.14
C VAL A 58 6.66 -4.85 10.69
N ARG A 59 7.22 -5.77 9.89
CA ARG A 59 8.56 -5.65 9.31
C ARG A 59 8.68 -4.44 8.38
N ALA A 60 7.62 -4.21 7.60
CA ALA A 60 7.59 -3.15 6.60
C ALA A 60 6.16 -2.77 6.26
N VAL A 61 6.00 -1.50 5.90
CA VAL A 61 4.81 -0.97 5.25
C VAL A 61 5.22 -0.49 3.86
N THR A 62 4.47 -0.89 2.83
CA THR A 62 4.76 -0.56 1.44
C THR A 62 3.59 0.16 0.80
N PHE A 63 3.82 1.37 0.28
CA PHE A 63 2.86 2.11 -0.53
C PHE A 63 3.24 1.98 -2.00
N SER A 64 2.29 1.54 -2.81
CA SER A 64 2.48 1.33 -4.25
C SER A 64 1.50 2.20 -5.02
N PRO A 65 1.90 2.86 -6.12
CA PRO A 65 0.96 3.58 -6.96
C PRO A 65 0.16 2.60 -7.82
N VAL A 66 -1.14 2.87 -8.03
CA VAL A 66 -1.90 2.20 -9.09
C VAL A 66 -1.33 2.65 -10.44
N HIS A 67 -0.84 1.69 -11.21
CA HIS A 67 -0.30 1.96 -12.55
C HIS A 67 -1.31 2.69 -13.43
N GLY A 68 -0.86 3.79 -14.05
CA GLY A 68 -1.67 4.64 -14.92
C GLY A 68 -2.57 5.65 -14.21
N LEU A 69 -2.70 5.59 -12.88
CA LEU A 69 -3.52 6.54 -12.11
C LEU A 69 -2.70 7.45 -11.20
N LEU A 70 -1.65 6.93 -10.55
CA LEU A 70 -0.77 7.72 -9.69
C LEU A 70 0.67 7.62 -10.18
N ASP A 71 1.32 8.76 -10.39
CA ASP A 71 2.73 8.79 -10.76
C ASP A 71 3.60 8.34 -9.56
N PRO A 72 4.49 7.35 -9.72
CA PRO A 72 5.43 6.98 -8.67
C PRO A 72 6.27 8.15 -8.12
N ALA A 73 6.63 9.14 -8.94
CA ALA A 73 7.38 10.31 -8.52
C ALA A 73 6.54 11.19 -7.57
N GLU A 74 5.25 11.34 -7.86
CA GLU A 74 4.31 12.08 -7.02
C GLU A 74 4.13 11.39 -5.66
N LEU A 75 3.87 10.07 -5.65
CA LEU A 75 3.78 9.31 -4.39
C LEU A 75 5.09 9.38 -3.58
N SER A 76 6.23 9.32 -4.26
CA SER A 76 7.54 9.46 -3.60
C SER A 76 7.70 10.82 -2.95
N ALA A 77 7.25 11.90 -3.61
CA ALA A 77 7.31 13.24 -3.05
C ALA A 77 6.48 13.35 -1.76
N TRP A 78 5.26 12.80 -1.74
CA TRP A 78 4.42 12.79 -0.54
C TRP A 78 5.07 12.03 0.62
N LEU A 79 5.62 10.83 0.35
CA LEU A 79 6.31 10.04 1.37
C LEU A 79 7.49 10.79 2.00
N ILE A 80 8.26 11.52 1.18
CA ILE A 80 9.41 12.31 1.64
C ILE A 80 8.95 13.53 2.43
N GLU A 81 7.96 14.27 1.92
CA GLU A 81 7.42 15.48 2.55
C GLU A 81 6.89 15.19 3.96
N ASP A 82 6.08 14.14 4.09
CA ASP A 82 5.45 13.74 5.35
C ASP A 82 6.36 12.87 6.23
N ARG A 83 7.55 12.52 5.75
CA ARG A 83 8.52 11.62 6.43
C ARG A 83 7.90 10.28 6.84
N VAL A 84 7.05 9.72 5.98
CA VAL A 84 6.35 8.47 6.26
C VAL A 84 7.38 7.32 6.27
N PRO A 85 7.42 6.48 7.32
CA PRO A 85 8.35 5.35 7.39
C PRO A 85 7.88 4.15 6.52
N ALA A 86 7.35 4.42 5.34
CA ALA A 86 6.91 3.43 4.37
C ALA A 86 7.91 3.32 3.21
N ARG A 87 7.94 2.16 2.56
CA ARG A 87 8.69 1.92 1.33
C ARG A 87 7.82 2.24 0.12
N LEU A 88 8.41 2.83 -0.92
CA LEU A 88 7.79 2.86 -2.24
C LEU A 88 7.89 1.48 -2.88
N GLY A 89 6.76 0.89 -3.25
CA GLY A 89 6.68 -0.38 -3.97
C GLY A 89 6.23 -0.18 -5.42
N LEU A 90 7.08 -0.42 -6.40
CA LEU A 90 6.66 -0.41 -7.80
C LEU A 90 6.08 -1.77 -8.20
N GLN A 91 4.99 -1.75 -8.97
CA GLN A 91 4.45 -2.96 -9.60
C GLN A 91 5.33 -3.34 -10.81
N LEU A 92 6.52 -3.89 -10.54
CA LEU A 92 7.55 -4.15 -11.57
C LEU A 92 7.02 -4.96 -12.76
N HIS A 93 6.11 -5.92 -12.54
CA HIS A 93 5.51 -6.69 -13.63
C HIS A 93 4.78 -5.83 -14.65
N LYS A 94 4.16 -4.71 -14.24
CA LYS A 94 3.50 -3.78 -15.18
C LYS A 94 4.49 -2.89 -15.94
N ALA A 95 5.66 -2.67 -15.38
CA ALA A 95 6.74 -1.95 -16.06
C ALA A 95 7.50 -2.85 -17.04
N ILE A 96 7.70 -4.13 -16.68
CA ILE A 96 8.40 -5.12 -17.51
C ILE A 96 7.49 -5.66 -18.61
N TRP A 97 6.22 -5.94 -18.29
CA TRP A 97 5.20 -6.43 -19.23
C TRP A 97 3.98 -5.51 -19.23
N PRO A 98 4.00 -4.43 -20.04
CA PRO A 98 2.80 -3.62 -20.28
C PRO A 98 1.68 -4.50 -20.84
N GLU A 99 0.41 -4.16 -20.57
CA GLU A 99 -0.81 -4.99 -20.81
C GLU A 99 -0.89 -5.72 -22.17
N ALA A 100 -0.20 -5.24 -23.21
CA ALA A 100 -0.08 -5.90 -24.51
C ALA A 100 0.68 -7.25 -24.50
N MET A 101 1.31 -7.64 -23.38
CA MET A 101 2.12 -8.87 -23.25
C MET A 101 1.61 -9.86 -22.18
N MET A 102 0.32 -9.94 -21.91
CA MET A 102 -0.23 -11.03 -21.08
C MET A 102 -0.86 -12.13 -21.95
N GLY A 103 -0.08 -13.19 -22.17
CA GLY A 103 -0.63 -14.53 -22.37
C GLY A 103 -0.92 -15.14 -21.00
N VAL A 104 -2.14 -15.66 -20.85
CA VAL A 104 -2.53 -16.57 -19.76
C VAL A 104 -1.72 -17.86 -19.87
#